data_AF-A0A955WT89-F1
#
_entry.id   AF-A0A955WT89-F1
#
_cell.length_a   1.000
_cell.length_b   1.000
_cell.length_c   1.000
_cell.angle_alpha   90.00
_cell.angle_beta   90.00
_cell.angle_gamma   90.00
#
_symmetry.space_group_name_H-M   'P 1'
#
loop_
_entity.id
_entity.type
_entity.pdbx_description
1 polymer ?
#
loop_
_entity_poly.entity_id
_entity_poly.type
_entity_poly.pdbx_seq_one_letter_code
_entity_poly.pdbx_strand_id
1 'polypeptide(L)'
;HFTDVWTYPTVPARKGKHPCEKPRAMAEDLVRQCSRAGDVVLDTFAGSGVFLAAAARLGRVAWGCDFQEQWADAARAAVAASGGEVTEAAPAKPQPSTRDAGPRQIPLL
;
A
#
# COMPACT_ATOMS: atom_id res chain seq x y z
N HIS A 1 20.19 -3.09 16.65
CA HIS A 1 21.12 -2.43 15.71
C HIS A 1 20.29 -1.64 14.72
N PHE A 2 20.41 -0.31 14.71
CA PHE A 2 19.69 0.54 13.76
C PHE A 2 20.62 0.79 12.56
N THR A 3 20.17 0.41 11.36
CA THR A 3 20.87 0.63 10.09
C THR A 3 19.86 1.01 9.02
N ASP A 4 20.33 1.76 8.03
CA ASP A 4 19.66 2.13 6.80
C ASP A 4 19.84 1.10 5.67
N VAL A 5 20.66 0.07 5.86
CA VAL A 5 20.86 -1.03 4.92
C VAL A 5 20.10 -2.27 5.38
N TRP A 6 19.00 -2.60 4.69
CA TRP A 6 18.18 -3.78 5.00
C TRP A 6 18.30 -4.82 3.90
N THR A 7 18.55 -6.08 4.27
CA THR A 7 18.75 -7.18 3.33
C THR A 7 17.56 -8.13 3.35
N TYR A 8 16.93 -8.30 2.18
CA TYR A 8 15.85 -9.26 1.98
C TYR A 8 16.11 -10.07 0.70
N PRO A 9 15.72 -11.35 0.65
CA PRO A 9 15.79 -12.12 -0.58
C PRO A 9 14.82 -11.56 -1.62
N THR A 10 15.21 -11.59 -2.89
CA THR A 10 14.31 -11.25 -3.98
C THR A 10 13.19 -12.27 -4.09
N VAL A 11 12.06 -11.84 -4.67
CA VAL A 11 10.92 -12.70 -4.90
C VAL A 11 11.10 -13.39 -6.27
N PRO A 12 11.17 -14.74 -6.34
CA PRO A 12 11.33 -15.43 -7.61
C PRO A 12 10.13 -15.21 -8.54
N ALA A 13 10.43 -14.95 -9.81
CA ALA A 13 9.41 -14.84 -10.85
C ALA A 13 8.77 -16.20 -11.15
N ARG A 14 7.46 -16.22 -11.40
CA ARG A 14 6.71 -17.38 -11.89
C ARG A 14 5.49 -16.91 -12.69
N LYS A 15 4.97 -17.76 -13.57
CA LYS A 15 3.78 -17.46 -14.37
C LYS A 15 2.59 -17.13 -13.46
N GLY A 16 1.87 -16.04 -13.78
CA GLY A 16 0.71 -15.57 -13.00
C GLY A 16 1.04 -14.80 -11.72
N LYS A 17 2.32 -14.59 -11.41
CA LYS A 17 2.75 -13.75 -10.28
C LYS A 17 3.09 -12.34 -10.76
N HIS A 18 2.92 -11.34 -9.90
CA HIS A 18 3.34 -9.97 -10.20
C HIS A 18 4.85 -9.94 -10.50
N PRO A 19 5.28 -9.41 -11.66
CA PRO A 19 6.67 -9.49 -12.11
C PRO A 19 7.64 -8.75 -11.18
N CYS A 20 7.18 -7.70 -10.52
CA CYS A 20 7.98 -6.87 -9.61
C CYS A 20 7.50 -6.96 -8.15
N GLU A 21 7.02 -8.13 -7.72
CA GLU A 21 6.55 -8.34 -6.33
C GLU A 21 7.66 -8.06 -5.31
N LYS A 22 7.31 -7.34 -4.24
CA LYS A 22 8.25 -7.01 -3.17
C LYS A 22 8.25 -8.08 -2.08
N PRO A 23 9.38 -8.31 -1.39
CA PRO A 23 9.43 -9.30 -0.32
C PRO A 23 8.45 -8.93 0.80
N ARG A 24 7.67 -9.91 1.27
CA ARG A 24 6.65 -9.68 2.30
C ARG A 24 7.25 -9.19 3.63
N ALA A 25 8.37 -9.77 4.05
CA ALA A 25 9.08 -9.35 5.27
C ALA A 25 9.48 -7.87 5.21
N MET A 26 9.97 -7.40 4.05
CA MET A 26 10.31 -6.00 3.83
C MET A 26 9.09 -5.08 4.01
N ALA A 27 7.93 -5.46 3.46
CA ALA A 27 6.71 -4.69 3.59
C ALA A 27 6.22 -4.61 5.03
N GLU A 28 6.27 -5.72 5.77
CA GLU A 28 5.89 -5.78 7.18
C GLU A 28 6.78 -4.91 8.07
N ASP A 29 8.09 -4.95 7.86
CA ASP A 29 9.04 -4.15 8.63
C ASP A 29 8.91 -2.66 8.31
N LEU A 30 8.72 -2.30 7.05
CA LEU A 30 8.47 -0.90 6.64
C LEU A 30 7.17 -0.36 7.27
N VAL A 31 6.06 -1.08 7.13
CA VAL A 31 4.77 -0.66 7.71
C VAL A 31 4.89 -0.53 9.22
N ARG A 32 5.54 -1.49 9.89
CA ARG A 32 5.74 -1.44 11.34
C ARG A 32 6.58 -0.23 11.78
N GLN A 33 7.61 0.14 11.04
CA GLN A 33 8.53 1.22 11.40
C GLN A 33 7.99 2.61 11.04
N CYS A 34 7.18 2.72 9.99
CA CYS A 34 6.70 4.01 9.48
C CYS A 34 5.27 4.37 9.89
N SER A 35 4.57 3.53 10.66
CA SER A 35 3.19 3.77 11.08
C SER A 35 2.88 3.14 12.43
N ARG A 36 1.77 3.55 13.04
CA ARG A 36 1.19 2.97 14.27
C ARG A 36 -0.12 2.23 13.94
N ALA A 37 -0.57 1.38 14.86
CA ALA A 37 -1.91 0.78 14.73
C ALA A 37 -2.97 1.89 14.65
N GLY A 38 -3.95 1.71 13.77
CA GLY A 38 -4.97 2.72 13.46
C GLY A 38 -4.58 3.75 12.38
N ASP A 39 -3.29 3.90 12.06
CA ASP A 39 -2.87 4.80 10.97
C ASP A 39 -3.34 4.28 9.60
N VAL A 40 -3.43 5.19 8.63
CA VAL A 40 -3.68 4.85 7.22
C VAL A 40 -2.37 4.58 6.50
N VAL A 41 -2.30 3.47 5.78
CA VAL A 41 -1.22 3.15 4.83
C VAL A 41 -1.79 3.22 3.43
N LEU A 42 -1.26 4.13 2.60
CA LEU A 42 -1.64 4.32 1.20
C LEU A 42 -0.60 3.71 0.26
N ASP A 43 -1.03 2.82 -0.64
CA ASP A 43 -0.22 2.28 -1.73
C ASP A 43 -0.95 2.45 -3.08
N THR A 44 -0.49 3.40 -3.90
CA THR A 44 -1.07 3.70 -5.22
C THR A 44 -0.48 2.87 -6.37
N PHE A 45 0.42 1.94 -6.04
CA PHE A 45 1.05 1.01 -6.98
C PHE A 45 1.02 -0.40 -6.37
N ALA A 46 -0.17 -0.78 -5.90
CA ALA A 46 -0.34 -1.90 -4.98
C ALA A 46 0.21 -3.23 -5.54
N GLY A 47 0.12 -3.46 -6.85
CA GLY A 47 0.61 -4.67 -7.49
C GLY A 47 0.06 -5.93 -6.82
N SER A 48 0.96 -6.76 -6.28
CA SER A 48 0.61 -7.95 -5.48
C SER A 48 -0.08 -7.67 -4.13
N GLY A 49 -0.17 -6.41 -3.69
CA GLY A 49 -0.81 -5.98 -2.44
C GLY A 49 -0.03 -6.20 -1.15
N VAL A 50 1.28 -6.49 -1.20
CA VAL A 50 2.05 -6.90 -0.01
C VAL A 50 2.11 -5.84 1.09
N PHE A 51 2.14 -4.54 0.75
CA PHE A 51 2.10 -3.46 1.73
C PHE A 51 0.72 -3.27 2.35
N LEU A 52 -0.34 -3.39 1.56
CA LEU A 52 -1.73 -3.32 2.04
C LEU A 52 -2.05 -4.51 2.95
N ALA A 53 -1.60 -5.71 2.58
CA ALA A 53 -1.71 -6.91 3.40
C ALA A 53 -0.96 -6.75 4.74
N ALA A 54 0.25 -6.20 4.71
CA ALA A 54 1.02 -5.90 5.92
C ALA A 54 0.29 -4.88 6.81
N ALA A 55 -0.26 -3.82 6.23
CA ALA A 55 -1.06 -2.82 6.92
C ALA A 55 -2.26 -3.46 7.64
N ALA A 56 -3.09 -4.22 6.92
CA ALA A 56 -4.24 -4.91 7.49
C ALA A 56 -3.85 -5.83 8.65
N ARG A 57 -2.85 -6.69 8.46
CA ARG A 57 -2.41 -7.65 9.48
C ARG A 57 -1.82 -6.97 10.72
N LEU A 58 -1.23 -5.80 10.55
CA LEU A 58 -0.65 -5.01 11.63
C LEU A 58 -1.67 -4.05 12.27
N GLY A 59 -2.95 -4.11 11.90
CA GLY A 59 -4.01 -3.28 12.48
C GLY A 59 -3.97 -1.82 12.01
N ARG A 60 -3.53 -1.57 10.77
CA ARG A 60 -3.63 -0.27 10.08
C ARG A 60 -4.79 -0.31 9.08
N VAL A 61 -5.28 0.85 8.70
CA VAL A 61 -6.24 0.98 7.60
C VAL A 61 -5.48 0.95 6.27
N ALA A 62 -5.75 -0.04 5.42
CA ALA A 62 -5.09 -0.20 4.13
C ALA A 62 -5.90 0.49 3.02
N TRP A 63 -5.29 1.47 2.33
CA TRP A 63 -5.87 2.15 1.18
C TRP A 63 -4.96 1.95 -0.01
N GLY A 64 -5.51 1.57 -1.17
CA GLY A 64 -4.66 1.46 -2.34
C GLY A 64 -5.41 1.26 -3.64
N CYS A 65 -4.64 1.36 -4.72
CA CYS A 65 -5.12 1.14 -6.07
C CYS A 65 -3.99 0.60 -6.94
N ASP A 66 -4.39 0.03 -8.08
CA ASP A 66 -3.49 -0.30 -9.18
C ASP A 66 -4.21 0.02 -10.49
N PHE A 67 -3.43 0.33 -11.54
CA PHE A 67 -3.99 0.68 -12.84
C PHE A 67 -4.53 -0.56 -13.57
N GLN A 68 -3.89 -1.72 -13.43
CA GLN A 68 -4.36 -2.94 -14.07
C GLN A 68 -5.30 -3.68 -13.12
N GLU A 69 -6.51 -3.98 -13.61
CA GLU A 69 -7.57 -4.62 -12.83
C GLU A 69 -7.10 -5.91 -12.14
N GLN A 70 -6.36 -6.76 -12.85
CA GLN A 70 -5.79 -7.99 -12.31
C GLN A 70 -4.88 -7.79 -11.07
N TRP A 71 -4.22 -6.64 -10.96
CA TRP A 71 -3.38 -6.31 -9.80
C TRP A 71 -4.19 -5.66 -8.69
N ALA A 72 -5.20 -4.85 -9.02
CA ALA A 72 -6.18 -4.41 -8.04
C ALA A 72 -6.88 -5.61 -7.38
N ASP A 73 -7.27 -6.62 -8.16
CA ASP A 73 -7.82 -7.89 -7.66
C ASP A 73 -6.84 -8.65 -6.76
N ALA A 74 -5.58 -8.78 -7.20
CA ALA A 74 -4.54 -9.43 -6.40
C ALA A 74 -4.35 -8.71 -5.05
N ALA A 75 -4.36 -7.38 -5.06
CA ALA A 75 -4.23 -6.58 -3.86
C ALA A 75 -5.45 -6.73 -2.92
N ARG A 76 -6.67 -6.70 -3.47
CA ARG A 76 -7.91 -6.99 -2.71
C ARG A 76 -7.84 -8.36 -2.04
N ALA A 77 -7.44 -9.39 -2.78
CA ALA A 77 -7.31 -10.75 -2.26
C ALA A 77 -6.26 -10.84 -1.13
N ALA A 78 -5.13 -10.13 -1.27
CA ALA A 78 -4.08 -10.11 -0.25
C ALA A 78 -4.54 -9.45 1.07
N VAL A 79 -5.32 -8.37 0.98
CA VAL A 79 -5.90 -7.68 2.16
C VAL A 79 -6.94 -8.58 2.85
N ALA A 80 -7.86 -9.18 2.08
CA ALA A 80 -8.87 -10.10 2.61
C ALA A 80 -8.23 -11.29 3.33
N ALA A 81 -7.19 -11.89 2.73
CA ALA A 81 -6.44 -12.98 3.35
C ALA A 81 -5.67 -12.57 4.63
N SER A 82 -5.51 -11.27 4.86
CA SER A 82 -4.81 -10.70 6.03
C SER A 82 -5.77 -10.31 7.16
N GLY A 83 -7.07 -10.60 7.03
CA GLY A 83 -8.10 -10.27 8.01
C GLY A 83 -8.63 -8.85 7.91
N GLY A 84 -8.28 -8.11 6.85
CA GLY A 84 -8.86 -6.80 6.57
C GLY A 84 -10.18 -6.93 5.83
N GLU A 85 -11.16 -6.09 6.18
CA GLU A 85 -12.35 -5.89 5.36
C GLU A 85 -12.00 -5.06 4.14
N VAL A 86 -12.45 -5.51 2.97
CA VAL A 86 -12.21 -4.82 1.69
C VAL A 86 -13.48 -4.09 1.30
N THR A 87 -13.38 -2.77 1.18
CA THR A 87 -14.43 -1.92 0.61
C THR A 87 -13.90 -1.24 -0.63
N GLU A 88 -14.65 -1.27 -1.72
CA GLU A 88 -14.33 -0.43 -2.87
C GLU A 88 -14.71 1.02 -2.57
N ALA A 89 -13.76 1.93 -2.75
CA ALA A 89 -14.07 3.34 -2.73
C ALA A 89 -15.01 3.64 -3.90
N ALA A 90 -16.11 4.33 -3.63
CA ALA A 90 -16.95 4.86 -4.70
C ALA A 90 -16.08 5.71 -5.66
N PRO A 91 -16.33 5.66 -6.98
CA PRO A 91 -15.56 6.46 -7.92
C PRO A 91 -15.61 7.93 -7.48
N ALA A 92 -14.46 8.50 -7.17
CA ALA A 92 -14.38 9.90 -6.81
C ALA A 92 -14.84 10.74 -8.00
N LYS A 93 -15.70 11.73 -7.76
CA LYS A 93 -15.98 12.74 -8.78
C LYS A 93 -14.64 13.39 -9.17
N PRO A 94 -14.36 13.62 -10.47
CA PRO A 94 -13.15 14.31 -10.88
C PRO A 94 -13.07 15.64 -10.13
N GLN A 95 -12.07 15.80 -9.27
CA GLN A 95 -11.82 17.09 -8.65
C GLN A 95 -10.93 17.92 -9.58
N PRO A 96 -11.21 19.22 -9.74
CA PRO A 96 -10.34 20.11 -10.49
C PRO A 96 -8.92 20.03 -9.91
N SER A 97 -7.91 20.09 -10.78
CA SER A 97 -6.53 20.10 -10.33
C SER A 97 -6.31 21.33 -9.43
N THR A 98 -5.71 21.14 -8.24
CA THR A 98 -5.31 22.28 -7.41
C THR A 98 -3.97 22.87 -7.85
N ARG A 99 -3.45 22.51 -9.04
CA ARG A 99 -2.21 23.10 -9.58
C ARG A 99 -2.41 24.57 -9.97
N ASP A 100 -3.64 24.96 -10.29
CA ASP A 100 -4.01 26.34 -10.60
C ASP A 100 -4.45 27.13 -9.35
N ALA A 101 -4.59 26.45 -8.21
CA ALA A 101 -4.80 27.10 -6.92
C ALA A 101 -3.42 27.43 -6.35
N GLY A 102 -3.17 28.71 -6.06
CA GLY A 102 -1.91 29.17 -5.48
C GLY A 102 -1.49 28.38 -4.22
N PRO A 103 -0.23 28.53 -3.76
CA PRO A 103 0.33 27.70 -2.71
C PRO A 103 -0.59 27.63 -1.49
N ARG A 104 -1.00 26.41 -1.11
CA ARG A 104 -1.79 26.21 0.12
C ARG A 104 -0.93 26.62 1.30
N GLN A 105 -1.41 27.59 2.08
CA GLN A 105 -0.82 27.87 3.39
C GLN A 105 -1.08 26.65 4.28
N ILE A 106 -0.03 25.89 4.59
CA ILE A 106 -0.06 24.85 5.61
C ILE A 106 0.29 25.58 6.91
N PRO A 107 -0.63 25.70 7.88
CA PRO A 107 -0.29 26.28 9.17
C PRO A 107 0.80 25.42 9.81
N LEU A 108 1.92 26.06 10.14
CA LEU A 108 2.94 25.47 10.99
C LEU A 108 2.38 25.53 12.43
N LEU A 109 2.45 24.39 13.13
CA LEU A 109 2.19 24.29 14.56
C LEU A 109 3.20 25.12 15.36
#